data_AF-A0A954Y3V8-F1
#
_entry.id   AF-A0A954Y3V8-F1
#
_cell.length_a   1.000
_cell.length_b   1.000
_cell.length_c   1.000
_cell.angle_alpha   90.00
_cell.angle_beta   90.00
_cell.angle_gamma   90.00
#
_symmetry.space_group_name_H-M   'P 1'
#
loop_
_entity.id
_entity.type
_entity.pdbx_description
1 polymer ?
#
loop_
_entity_poly.entity_id
_entity_poly.type
_entity_poly.pdbx_seq_one_letter_code
_entity_poly.pdbx_strand_id
1 'polypeptide(L)'
;MAHDCVKLIFVRAGSAIVLSEFGEKPVCAGDVVALGANTLCGGEPEDLVTVTTLYLDRDYVVDQVFWQHAELLADRLDAHDFADEIYSESAQILRL
;
A
#
# COMPACT_ATOMS: atom_id res chain seq x y z
N MET A 1 -9.81 8.87 1.23
CA MET A 1 -10.93 7.97 1.64
C MET A 1 -10.36 6.69 2.19
N ALA A 2 -10.85 6.23 3.35
CA ALA A 2 -10.49 4.94 3.96
C ALA A 2 -11.36 3.84 3.35
N HIS A 3 -10.76 2.71 2.99
CA HIS A 3 -11.46 1.53 2.46
C HIS A 3 -10.93 0.31 3.20
N ASP A 4 -11.73 -0.74 3.30
CA ASP A 4 -11.36 -2.00 3.97
C ASP A 4 -10.41 -2.88 3.13
N CYS A 5 -9.59 -2.25 2.28
CA CYS A 5 -8.69 -2.91 1.35
C CYS A 5 -7.33 -2.19 1.31
N VAL A 6 -6.28 -2.96 1.03
CA VAL A 6 -4.94 -2.44 0.80
C VAL A 6 -4.92 -1.73 -0.55
N LYS A 7 -4.26 -0.57 -0.63
CA LYS A 7 -4.10 0.17 -1.88
C LYS A 7 -2.65 0.29 -2.27
N LEU A 8 -2.37 0.06 -3.54
CA LEU A 8 -1.08 0.37 -4.15
C LEU A 8 -1.30 1.41 -5.25
N ILE A 9 -0.74 2.60 -5.07
CA ILE A 9 -0.86 3.72 -6.00
C ILE A 9 0.49 3.92 -6.68
N PHE A 10 0.58 3.50 -7.95
CA PHE A 10 1.78 3.62 -8.76
C PHE A 10 1.77 4.96 -9.50
N VAL A 11 2.77 5.81 -9.26
CA VAL A 11 2.94 7.06 -10.01
C VAL A 11 3.61 6.74 -11.34
N ARG A 12 2.87 6.88 -12.45
CA ARG A 12 3.31 6.53 -13.81
C ARG A 12 3.94 7.71 -14.54
N ALA A 13 3.47 8.92 -14.27
CA ALA A 13 3.97 10.17 -14.85
C ALA A 13 3.57 11.37 -13.99
N GLY A 14 4.37 12.42 -14.01
CA GLY A 14 4.13 13.64 -13.22
C GLY A 14 4.50 13.49 -11.74
N SER A 15 3.95 14.37 -10.92
CA SER A 15 4.16 14.40 -9.47
C SER A 15 2.92 14.89 -8.72
N ALA A 16 2.88 14.58 -7.43
CA ALA A 16 1.82 14.95 -6.52
C ALA A 16 2.35 15.11 -5.10
N ILE A 17 1.67 15.91 -4.28
CA ILE A 17 1.83 15.91 -2.82
C ILE A 17 0.82 14.96 -2.23
N VAL A 18 1.29 13.96 -1.47
CA VAL A 18 0.46 12.98 -0.78
C VAL A 18 0.45 13.26 0.70
N LEU A 19 -0.74 13.31 1.29
CA LEU A 19 -0.96 13.42 2.71
C LEU A 19 -1.45 12.08 3.26
N SER A 20 -0.74 11.53 4.24
CA SER A 20 -1.20 10.39 5.05
C SER A 20 -0.52 10.44 6.43
N GLU A 21 -0.39 9.31 7.13
CA GLU A 21 0.21 9.24 8.47
C GLU A 21 1.68 9.71 8.50
N PHE A 22 2.38 9.62 7.37
CA PHE A 22 3.73 10.16 7.19
C PHE A 22 3.77 11.69 6.97
N GLY A 23 2.64 12.39 7.09
CA GLY A 23 2.49 13.81 6.77
C GLY A 23 2.36 14.07 5.27
N GLU A 24 2.65 15.31 4.86
CA GLU A 24 2.72 15.69 3.44
C GLU A 24 4.08 15.32 2.86
N LYS A 25 4.08 14.51 1.79
CA LYS A 25 5.29 14.13 1.08
C LYS A 25 5.09 14.19 -0.44
N PRO A 26 6.08 14.70 -1.20
CA PRO A 26 6.04 14.63 -2.65
C PRO A 26 6.25 13.19 -3.12
N VAL A 27 5.57 12.82 -4.20
CA VAL A 27 5.76 11.58 -4.95
C VAL A 27 5.89 11.90 -6.43
N CYS A 28 6.73 11.16 -7.14
CA CYS A 28 7.01 11.35 -8.54
C CYS A 28 7.00 10.02 -9.31
N ALA A 29 7.05 10.10 -10.64
CA ALA A 29 7.08 8.90 -11.48
C ALA A 29 8.15 7.88 -11.02
N GLY A 30 7.73 6.64 -10.81
CA GLY A 30 8.56 5.57 -10.23
C GLY A 30 8.30 5.30 -8.76
N ASP A 31 7.64 6.21 -8.04
CA ASP A 31 7.23 5.99 -6.66
C ASP A 31 5.92 5.18 -6.59
N VAL A 32 5.76 4.42 -5.51
CA VAL A 32 4.56 3.66 -5.16
C VAL A 32 4.13 4.01 -3.75
N VAL A 33 2.90 4.49 -3.60
CA VAL A 33 2.30 4.69 -2.28
C VAL A 33 1.54 3.42 -1.91
N ALA A 34 1.96 2.74 -0.86
CA ALA A 34 1.24 1.61 -0.29
C ALA A 34 0.49 2.06 0.96
N LEU A 35 -0.80 1.74 1.01
CA LEU A 35 -1.70 2.11 2.09
C LEU A 35 -2.39 0.85 2.61
N GLY A 36 -2.36 0.67 3.93
CA GLY A 36 -3.08 -0.38 4.63
C GLY A 36 -4.59 -0.21 4.53
N ALA A 37 -5.31 -1.25 4.96
CA ALA A 37 -6.74 -1.17 5.11
C ALA A 37 -7.10 -0.07 6.12
N ASN A 38 -8.18 0.64 5.85
CA ASN A 38 -8.71 1.73 6.66
C ASN A 38 -7.78 2.96 6.82
N THR A 39 -6.69 3.04 6.04
CA THR A 39 -5.79 4.19 6.05
C THR A 39 -6.38 5.37 5.28
N LEU A 40 -6.40 6.54 5.91
CA LEU A 40 -6.76 7.80 5.26
C LEU A 40 -5.57 8.34 4.46
N CYS A 41 -5.85 8.69 3.21
CA CYS A 41 -4.93 9.39 2.34
C CYS A 41 -5.64 10.48 1.53
N GLY A 42 -4.89 11.52 1.19
CA GLY A 42 -5.22 12.54 0.20
C GLY A 42 -4.04 12.74 -0.76
N GLY A 43 -4.31 13.20 -1.97
CA GLY A 43 -3.27 13.49 -2.95
C GLY A 43 -3.68 14.68 -3.81
N GLU A 44 -2.78 15.65 -3.94
CA GLU A 44 -2.95 16.82 -4.80
C GLU A 44 -1.88 16.78 -5.90
N PRO A 45 -2.26 16.75 -7.19
CA PRO A 45 -1.29 16.85 -8.27
C PRO A 45 -0.63 18.23 -8.25
N GLU A 46 0.68 18.29 -8.46
CA GLU A 46 1.38 19.58 -8.57
C GLU A 46 1.07 20.29 -9.91
N ASP A 47 0.70 19.52 -10.94
CA ASP A 47 0.19 20.01 -12.24
C ASP A 47 -0.72 18.95 -12.87
N LEU A 48 -0.09 17.86 -13.34
CA LEU A 48 -0.75 16.69 -13.88
C LEU A 48 -0.03 15.44 -13.39
N VAL A 49 -0.79 14.47 -12.91
CA VAL A 49 -0.26 13.17 -12.49
C VAL A 49 -1.06 12.05 -13.15
N THR A 50 -0.37 11.01 -13.60
CA THR A 50 -0.99 9.76 -14.02
C THR A 50 -0.65 8.70 -12.99
N VAL A 51 -1.68 8.11 -12.38
CA VAL A 51 -1.53 7.03 -11.41
C VAL A 51 -2.29 5.78 -11.84
N THR A 52 -1.77 4.63 -11.44
CA THR A 52 -2.51 3.36 -11.48
C THR A 52 -2.75 2.92 -10.04
N THR A 53 -4.01 2.72 -9.67
CA THR A 53 -4.37 2.30 -8.31
C THR A 53 -4.88 0.86 -8.33
N LEU A 54 -4.21 -0.01 -7.59
CA LEU A 54 -4.72 -1.34 -7.27
C LEU A 54 -5.43 -1.30 -5.91
N TYR A 55 -6.58 -1.92 -5.85
CA TYR A 55 -7.32 -2.17 -4.62
C TYR A 55 -7.27 -3.68 -4.37
N LEU A 56 -6.64 -4.07 -3.27
CA LEU A 56 -6.41 -5.47 -2.91
C LEU A 56 -7.19 -5.77 -1.65
N ASP A 57 -8.06 -6.76 -1.75
CA ASP A 57 -8.75 -7.30 -0.60
C ASP A 57 -7.72 -7.82 0.44
N ARG A 58 -7.97 -7.57 1.73
CA ARG A 58 -7.01 -7.94 2.79
C ARG A 58 -6.79 -9.45 2.84
N ASP A 59 -7.85 -10.23 2.69
CA ASP A 59 -7.79 -11.69 2.67
C ASP A 59 -6.97 -12.18 1.47
N TYR A 60 -7.09 -11.52 0.32
CA TYR A 60 -6.24 -11.80 -0.83
C TYR A 60 -4.75 -11.54 -0.54
N VAL A 61 -4.41 -10.45 0.14
CA VAL A 61 -3.01 -10.14 0.52
C VAL A 61 -2.45 -11.19 1.48
N VAL A 62 -3.24 -11.60 2.49
CA VAL A 62 -2.85 -12.66 3.43
C VAL A 62 -2.60 -13.98 2.70
N ASP A 63 -3.45 -14.33 1.72
CA ASP A 63 -3.22 -15.51 0.89
C ASP A 63 -1.90 -15.42 0.11
N GLN A 64 -1.56 -14.26 -0.48
CA GLN A 64 -0.27 -14.08 -1.16
C GLN A 64 0.91 -14.25 -0.20
N VAL A 65 0.82 -13.71 1.02
CA VAL A 65 1.87 -13.88 2.06
C VAL A 65 2.03 -15.35 2.43
N PHE A 66 0.93 -16.06 2.65
CA PHE A 66 0.96 -17.50 2.91
C PHE A 66 1.70 -18.25 1.79
N TRP A 67 1.33 -18.01 0.52
CA TRP A 67 1.96 -18.69 -0.60
C TRP A 67 3.44 -18.34 -0.76
N GLN A 68 3.83 -17.09 -0.52
CA GLN A 68 5.22 -16.66 -0.61
C GLN A 68 6.10 -17.26 0.50
N HIS A 69 5.51 -17.58 1.65
CA HIS A 69 6.19 -18.11 2.83
C HIS A 69 5.67 -19.50 3.24
N ALA A 70 5.20 -20.30 2.28
CA ALA A 70 4.50 -21.57 2.55
C ALA A 70 5.37 -22.63 3.26
N GLU A 71 6.70 -22.47 3.24
CA GLU A 71 7.64 -23.34 3.96
C GLU A 71 7.82 -22.93 5.43
N LEU A 72 7.42 -21.71 5.79
CA LEU A 72 7.63 -21.10 7.12
C LEU A 72 6.32 -20.99 7.92
N LEU A 73 5.19 -20.80 7.25
CA LEU A 73 3.89 -20.56 7.88
C LEU A 73 3.08 -21.86 7.91
N ALA A 74 2.53 -22.21 9.07
CA ALA A 74 1.79 -23.47 9.20
C ALA A 74 0.39 -23.38 8.57
N ASP A 75 -0.25 -22.22 8.68
CA ASP A 75 -1.57 -21.97 8.15
C ASP A 75 -1.84 -20.49 7.84
N ARG A 76 -3.10 -20.19 7.51
CA ARG A 76 -3.56 -18.84 7.17
C ARG A 76 -3.65 -17.90 8.39
N LEU A 77 -3.81 -18.43 9.61
CA LEU A 77 -3.78 -17.62 10.82
C LEU A 77 -2.36 -17.13 11.07
N ASP A 78 -1.37 -18.01 10.96
CA ASP A 78 0.04 -17.64 11.04
C ASP A 78 0.40 -16.60 9.97
N ALA A 79 -0.13 -16.73 8.74
CA ALA A 79 0.07 -15.76 7.68
C ALA A 79 -0.56 -14.40 7.97
N HIS A 80 -1.70 -14.37 8.65
CA HIS A 80 -2.35 -13.13 9.06
C HIS A 80 -1.49 -12.40 10.10
N ASP A 81 -1.06 -13.09 11.14
CA ASP A 81 -0.22 -12.51 12.20
C ASP A 81 1.12 -12.02 11.65
N PHE A 82 1.73 -12.80 10.74
CA PHE A 82 2.95 -12.43 10.05
C PHE A 82 2.79 -11.20 9.14
N ALA A 83 1.66 -11.09 8.44
CA ALA A 83 1.35 -9.92 7.62
C ALA A 83 1.17 -8.66 8.48
N ASP A 84 0.51 -8.77 9.63
CA ASP A 84 0.33 -7.65 10.56
C ASP A 84 1.66 -7.16 11.17
N GLU A 85 2.63 -8.06 11.38
CA GLU A 85 3.98 -7.70 11.83
C GLU A 85 4.78 -6.96 10.74
N ILE A 86 4.80 -7.50 9.51
CA ILE A 86 5.59 -6.96 8.39
C ILE A 86 4.99 -5.66 7.84
N TYR A 87 3.66 -5.59 7.76
CA TYR A 87 2.94 -4.43 7.23
C TYR A 87 2.33 -3.60 8.36
N SER A 88 3.09 -3.39 9.42
CA SER A 88 2.67 -2.61 10.60
C SER A 88 2.54 -1.11 10.33
N GLU A 89 3.20 -0.59 9.29
CA GLU A 89 3.02 0.79 8.83
C GLU A 89 1.77 0.90 7.95
N SER A 90 0.80 1.72 8.38
CA SER A 90 -0.43 1.95 7.62
C SER A 90 -0.20 2.69 6.31
N ALA A 91 0.90 3.44 6.17
CA ALA A 91 1.22 4.19 4.96
C ALA A 91 2.73 4.26 4.71
N GLN A 92 3.15 3.91 3.50
CA GLN A 92 4.56 3.93 3.10
C GLN A 92 4.73 4.37 1.64
N ILE A 93 5.89 4.94 1.34
CA ILE A 93 6.30 5.32 -0.02
C ILE A 93 7.50 4.46 -0.39
N LEU A 94 7.34 3.68 -1.45
CA LEU A 94 8.36 2.79 -2.02
C LEU A 94 8.82 3.37 -3.36
N ARG A 95 10.01 2.97 -3.83
CA ARG A 95 10.56 3.39 -5.12
C ARG A 95 10.90 2.16 -5.97
N LEU A 96 10.43 2.15 -7.21
CA LEU A 96 10.66 1.10 -8.21
C LEU A 96 11.91 1.36 -9.07
#